data_AF-A0A222E975-F1
#
_entry.id   AF-A0A222E975-F1
#
_cell.length_a   1.000
_cell.length_b   1.000
_cell.length_c   1.000
_cell.angle_alpha   90.00
_cell.angle_beta   90.00
_cell.angle_gamma   90.00
#
_symmetry.space_group_name_H-M   'P 1'
#
loop_
_entity.id
_entity.type
_entity.pdbx_description
1 polymer ?
#
loop_
_entity_poly.entity_id
_entity_poly.type
_entity_poly.pdbx_seq_one_letter_code
_entity_poly.pdbx_strand_id
1 'polypeptide(L)'
;MTLSAPNGTFTGPLRIDIAVQYDSLGAGPSQPLVALGTEAGDARLTLGQLSSGDDLYFELSQGGSVYRLVAEDALISGETASFAAVIDAEGVMALYKDDTLLAKMPAEVPLALPVADLRGPATPNDATVIDLTIEPISPTMAGGDMAIVAHPDDDLLFMNPHIADTIADGDPMTTVFVTAGDAGDGSAYWEAREMGAKAAYAQMAGADPADWVDETVTLDVGGVAWEVQSSYLADDPQVRLYFLRTPDGIDGGGTDTYGFGSLERLLEGDADQITTVDGLVTYSSDDLTQVLGAIMTRHTPDDILLQDDSSEIEHSDHVHTTELAEAALPLYGEDVTVTHFTGYISWAEEENLTPDQVALVTGVFETYAAFDPFVTDDAGALREPYTDWVLREYVTEQYSIVDGERVDGPLPEDDPEPVDPDPEDPTPVDPDPVEPDPIDPAPIDPQPDPPAPEEPAPTGGDLFGPNGTYFQFLAGNAGKWEVAAPTEPAPDPVDPTPIDPTPVDPIPDPASDPFGPGGLYEQLMLSGGAKWETLDLPDEDDVLDDSVEVL
;
A
#
# COMPACT_ATOMS: atom_id res chain seq x y z
N MET A 1 24.08 -8.77 -18.82
CA MET A 1 22.96 -9.70 -18.68
C MET A 1 22.74 -9.94 -17.20
N THR A 2 22.03 -9.01 -16.58
CA THR A 2 21.52 -9.11 -15.22
C THR A 2 20.15 -9.74 -15.35
N LEU A 3 20.08 -11.06 -15.16
CA LEU A 3 18.79 -11.71 -14.94
C LEU A 3 18.42 -11.37 -13.50
N SER A 4 17.68 -10.28 -13.31
CA SER A 4 16.91 -10.04 -12.07
C SER A 4 15.65 -10.91 -12.11
N ALA A 5 15.83 -12.23 -12.30
CA ALA A 5 14.73 -13.17 -12.17
C ALA A 5 14.74 -13.69 -10.73
N PRO A 6 13.62 -13.62 -9.99
CA PRO A 6 13.54 -14.23 -8.67
C PRO A 6 13.80 -15.73 -8.81
N ASN A 7 14.65 -16.30 -7.95
CA ASN A 7 14.69 -17.75 -7.78
C ASN A 7 13.30 -18.19 -7.29
N GLY A 8 12.52 -18.93 -8.10
CA GLY A 8 11.20 -19.42 -7.67
C GLY A 8 10.21 -19.76 -8.77
N THR A 9 8.94 -19.78 -8.39
CA THR A 9 7.76 -19.92 -9.26
C THR A 9 7.01 -18.60 -9.34
N PHE A 10 6.67 -18.18 -10.55
CA PHE A 10 5.98 -16.93 -10.86
C PHE A 10 4.50 -17.19 -11.23
N THR A 11 3.57 -16.41 -10.67
CA THR A 11 2.15 -16.40 -11.05
C THR A 11 1.76 -14.95 -11.32
N GLY A 12 1.05 -14.69 -12.41
CA GLY A 12 0.58 -13.36 -12.75
C GLY A 12 0.91 -12.95 -14.20
N PRO A 13 0.54 -11.72 -14.58
CA PRO A 13 0.86 -11.19 -15.90
C PRO A 13 2.36 -10.90 -15.99
N LEU A 14 2.94 -10.90 -17.19
CA LEU A 14 4.39 -10.73 -17.35
C LEU A 14 4.75 -9.96 -18.61
N ARG A 15 5.94 -9.35 -18.58
CA ARG A 15 6.58 -8.72 -19.72
C ARG A 15 8.00 -9.26 -19.91
N ILE A 16 8.37 -9.49 -21.16
CA ILE A 16 9.72 -9.85 -21.58
C ILE A 16 10.17 -8.79 -22.59
N ASP A 17 11.16 -7.97 -22.26
CA ASP A 17 11.83 -7.10 -23.22
C ASP A 17 13.16 -7.70 -23.64
N ILE A 18 13.42 -7.73 -24.94
CA ILE A 18 14.64 -8.31 -25.48
C ILE A 18 15.17 -7.52 -26.67
N ALA A 19 16.43 -7.10 -26.58
CA ALA A 19 17.17 -6.51 -27.69
C ALA A 19 18.07 -7.59 -28.31
N VAL A 20 17.87 -7.89 -29.59
CA VAL A 20 18.60 -8.99 -30.27
C VAL A 20 19.07 -8.62 -31.66
N GLN A 21 20.07 -9.35 -32.14
CA GLN A 21 20.50 -9.36 -33.54
C GLN A 21 20.66 -10.78 -34.07
N TYR A 22 20.04 -11.08 -35.21
CA TYR A 22 20.22 -12.35 -35.92
C TYR A 22 21.13 -12.18 -37.13
N ASP A 23 22.37 -12.69 -37.09
CA ASP A 23 23.33 -12.50 -38.19
C ASP A 23 23.01 -13.36 -39.43
N SER A 24 22.33 -14.49 -39.27
CA SER A 24 21.94 -15.36 -40.39
C SER A 24 20.67 -16.15 -40.10
N LEU A 25 19.55 -15.67 -40.63
CA LEU A 25 18.30 -16.44 -40.68
C LEU A 25 18.45 -17.63 -41.67
N GLY A 26 17.76 -18.74 -41.44
CA GLY A 26 17.78 -19.90 -42.35
C GLY A 26 18.95 -20.88 -42.19
N ALA A 27 19.88 -20.67 -41.26
CA ALA A 27 21.10 -21.48 -41.11
C ALA A 27 20.92 -22.78 -40.27
N GLY A 28 19.72 -23.04 -39.77
CA GLY A 28 19.35 -24.19 -38.93
C GLY A 28 18.17 -23.83 -38.02
N PRO A 29 17.60 -24.78 -37.25
CA PRO A 29 16.64 -24.43 -36.21
C PRO A 29 17.34 -23.66 -35.10
N SER A 30 16.85 -22.48 -34.76
CA SER A 30 17.35 -21.69 -33.63
C SER A 30 16.78 -22.19 -32.31
N GLN A 31 17.49 -21.88 -31.22
CA GLN A 31 16.93 -22.08 -29.88
C GLN A 31 15.98 -20.93 -29.52
N PRO A 32 14.99 -21.18 -28.65
CA PRO A 32 14.22 -20.10 -28.05
C PRO A 32 15.14 -19.10 -27.35
N LEU A 33 14.85 -17.81 -27.51
CA LEU A 33 15.53 -16.71 -26.86
C LEU A 33 15.27 -16.72 -25.35
N VAL A 34 14.06 -17.06 -24.95
CA VAL A 34 13.62 -17.25 -23.57
C VAL A 34 12.89 -18.59 -23.46
N ALA A 35 13.21 -19.37 -22.43
CA ALA A 35 12.53 -20.63 -22.13
C ALA A 35 12.43 -20.82 -20.60
N LEU A 36 11.21 -20.70 -20.07
CA LEU A 36 10.92 -20.83 -18.62
C LEU A 36 10.12 -22.10 -18.32
N GLY A 37 10.20 -22.59 -17.08
CA GLY A 37 9.34 -23.65 -16.53
C GLY A 37 9.83 -25.09 -16.68
N THR A 38 11.14 -25.29 -16.73
CA THR A 38 11.78 -26.51 -17.24
C THR A 38 12.28 -27.49 -16.17
N GLU A 39 12.22 -27.13 -14.87
CA GLU A 39 12.78 -27.98 -13.80
C GLU A 39 12.08 -29.34 -13.64
N ALA A 40 10.93 -29.58 -14.30
CA ALA A 40 10.22 -30.85 -14.28
C ALA A 40 9.66 -31.33 -15.65
N GLY A 41 9.99 -30.67 -16.78
CA GLY A 41 9.37 -30.97 -18.07
C GLY A 41 9.81 -30.05 -19.24
N ASP A 42 8.99 -30.01 -20.30
CA ASP A 42 9.17 -29.08 -21.43
C ASP A 42 8.96 -27.62 -20.96
N ALA A 43 9.57 -26.66 -21.67
CA ALA A 43 9.40 -25.24 -21.37
C ALA A 43 7.91 -24.86 -21.44
N ARG A 44 7.42 -24.19 -20.40
CA ARG A 44 6.03 -23.73 -20.27
C ARG A 44 5.82 -22.37 -20.90
N LEU A 45 6.85 -21.54 -20.96
CA LEU A 45 6.83 -20.25 -21.65
C LEU A 45 8.05 -20.16 -22.56
N THR A 46 7.85 -19.83 -23.84
CA THR A 46 8.96 -19.65 -24.78
C THR A 46 8.77 -18.44 -25.68
N LEU A 47 9.85 -17.69 -25.90
CA LEU A 47 9.93 -16.62 -26.89
C LEU A 47 11.13 -16.92 -27.80
N GLY A 48 10.97 -16.84 -29.12
CA GLY A 48 12.10 -17.04 -30.02
C GLY A 48 11.74 -17.01 -31.49
N GLN A 49 12.74 -17.31 -32.33
CA GLN A 49 12.53 -17.47 -33.77
C GLN A 49 11.80 -18.77 -34.07
N LEU A 50 10.83 -18.73 -34.97
CA LEU A 50 10.10 -19.91 -35.38
C LEU A 50 10.90 -20.69 -36.43
N SER A 51 11.38 -21.88 -36.04
CA SER A 51 12.13 -22.79 -36.93
C SER A 51 13.41 -22.13 -37.48
N SER A 52 13.47 -21.90 -38.79
CA SER A 52 14.59 -21.27 -39.50
C SER A 52 14.13 -20.06 -40.32
N GLY A 53 12.91 -19.58 -40.08
CA GLY A 53 12.29 -18.49 -40.82
C GLY A 53 12.60 -17.11 -40.26
N ASP A 54 11.82 -16.13 -40.67
CA ASP A 54 11.83 -14.73 -40.23
C ASP A 54 10.74 -14.41 -39.20
N ASP A 55 9.96 -15.40 -38.78
CA ASP A 55 8.90 -15.20 -37.80
C ASP A 55 9.42 -15.24 -36.36
N LEU A 56 8.86 -14.38 -35.51
CA LEU A 56 9.02 -14.42 -34.06
C LEU A 56 7.78 -15.07 -33.44
N TYR A 57 7.96 -15.99 -32.49
CA TYR A 57 6.86 -16.61 -31.77
C TYR A 57 6.99 -16.43 -30.26
N PHE A 58 5.84 -16.29 -29.60
CA PHE A 58 5.69 -16.30 -28.15
C PHE A 58 4.63 -17.35 -27.78
N GLU A 59 4.96 -18.25 -26.87
CA GLU A 59 4.12 -19.39 -26.53
C GLU A 59 4.03 -19.62 -25.02
N LEU A 60 2.81 -19.84 -24.53
CA LEU A 60 2.48 -20.33 -23.20
C LEU A 60 1.80 -21.71 -23.28
N SER A 61 2.28 -22.67 -22.50
CA SER A 61 1.66 -23.98 -22.29
C SER A 61 1.21 -24.12 -20.83
N GLN A 62 -0.10 -24.17 -20.62
CA GLN A 62 -0.72 -24.18 -19.29
C GLN A 62 -2.07 -24.91 -19.31
N GLY A 63 -2.38 -25.65 -18.25
CA GLY A 63 -3.70 -26.30 -18.11
C GLY A 63 -4.05 -27.33 -19.19
N GLY A 64 -3.08 -27.79 -19.99
CA GLY A 64 -3.31 -28.61 -21.18
C GLY A 64 -3.64 -27.81 -22.45
N SER A 65 -3.73 -26.49 -22.35
CA SER A 65 -3.84 -25.53 -23.45
C SER A 65 -2.46 -25.06 -23.91
N VAL A 66 -2.37 -24.70 -25.19
CA VAL A 66 -1.18 -24.07 -25.79
C VAL A 66 -1.62 -22.80 -26.50
N TYR A 67 -1.12 -21.66 -26.04
CA TYR A 67 -1.34 -20.34 -26.62
C TYR A 67 -0.07 -19.96 -27.38
N ARG A 68 -0.14 -19.88 -28.70
CA ARG A 68 1.01 -19.51 -29.55
C ARG A 68 0.66 -18.30 -30.39
N LEU A 69 1.33 -17.20 -30.10
CA LEU A 69 1.30 -15.98 -30.89
C LEU A 69 2.50 -15.96 -31.83
N VAL A 70 2.27 -15.65 -33.11
CA VAL A 70 3.32 -15.52 -34.13
C VAL A 70 3.22 -14.14 -34.75
N ALA A 71 4.35 -13.42 -34.75
CA ALA A 71 4.54 -12.22 -35.53
C ALA A 71 5.29 -12.61 -36.81
N GLU A 72 4.57 -12.62 -37.93
CA GLU A 72 5.12 -12.97 -39.25
C GLU A 72 6.13 -11.90 -39.72
N ASP A 73 7.20 -12.33 -40.39
CA ASP A 73 8.23 -11.45 -40.98
C ASP A 73 8.89 -10.46 -39.97
N ALA A 74 8.86 -10.77 -38.67
CA ALA A 74 9.31 -9.87 -37.61
C ALA A 74 10.84 -9.71 -37.52
N LEU A 75 11.59 -10.76 -37.90
CA LEU A 75 13.04 -10.86 -37.78
C LEU A 75 13.74 -10.50 -39.09
N ILE A 76 14.72 -9.60 -39.04
CA ILE A 76 15.51 -9.21 -40.21
C ILE A 76 16.99 -9.57 -39.97
N SER A 77 17.59 -10.28 -40.92
CA SER A 77 18.99 -10.69 -40.83
C SER A 77 19.93 -9.48 -40.79
N GLY A 78 20.80 -9.43 -39.77
CA GLY A 78 21.76 -8.36 -39.52
C GLY A 78 21.17 -7.12 -38.83
N GLU A 79 19.87 -7.08 -38.58
CA GLU A 79 19.22 -5.99 -37.84
C GLU A 79 19.37 -6.22 -36.33
N THR A 80 19.66 -5.14 -35.61
CA THR A 80 19.43 -5.07 -34.17
C THR A 80 18.04 -4.47 -33.94
N ALA A 81 17.18 -5.20 -33.25
CA ALA A 81 15.82 -4.75 -32.93
C ALA A 81 15.45 -5.11 -31.49
N SER A 82 14.56 -4.29 -30.91
CA SER A 82 13.97 -4.55 -29.61
C SER A 82 12.58 -5.14 -29.79
N PHE A 83 12.30 -6.21 -29.04
CA PHE A 83 11.00 -6.87 -29.01
C PHE A 83 10.47 -6.91 -27.58
N ALA A 84 9.16 -6.76 -27.44
CA ALA A 84 8.46 -7.00 -26.19
C ALA A 84 7.43 -8.11 -26.35
N ALA A 85 7.39 -9.05 -25.41
CA ALA A 85 6.38 -10.09 -25.33
C ALA A 85 5.63 -9.95 -24.00
N VAL A 86 4.31 -9.80 -24.06
CA VAL A 86 3.47 -9.44 -22.90
C VAL A 86 2.35 -10.45 -22.75
N ILE A 87 2.01 -10.81 -21.51
CA ILE A 87 0.70 -11.35 -21.13
C ILE A 87 0.19 -10.44 -20.01
N ASP A 88 -0.82 -9.63 -20.27
CA ASP A 88 -1.39 -8.70 -19.27
C ASP A 88 -2.40 -9.37 -18.32
N ALA A 89 -2.90 -8.59 -17.34
CA ALA A 89 -3.77 -9.09 -16.27
C ALA A 89 -5.11 -9.60 -16.81
N GLU A 90 -5.56 -9.06 -17.93
CA GLU A 90 -6.77 -9.47 -18.65
C GLU A 90 -6.56 -10.74 -19.49
N GLY A 91 -5.34 -11.28 -19.51
CA GLY A 91 -4.98 -12.47 -20.27
C GLY A 91 -4.81 -12.18 -21.77
N VAL A 92 -4.40 -10.99 -22.16
CA VAL A 92 -4.03 -10.69 -23.56
C VAL A 92 -2.54 -10.91 -23.75
N MET A 93 -2.22 -11.86 -24.64
CA MET A 93 -0.86 -12.11 -25.11
C MET A 93 -0.55 -11.19 -26.29
N ALA A 94 0.57 -10.45 -26.27
CA ALA A 94 0.96 -9.52 -27.31
C ALA A 94 2.47 -9.55 -27.64
N LEU A 95 2.80 -9.23 -28.89
CA LEU A 95 4.17 -9.07 -29.39
C LEU A 95 4.35 -7.67 -30.00
N TYR A 96 5.42 -6.99 -29.61
CA TYR A 96 5.81 -5.67 -30.10
C TYR A 96 7.21 -5.71 -30.71
N LYS A 97 7.47 -4.82 -31.66
CA LYS A 97 8.82 -4.49 -32.16
C LYS A 97 8.97 -2.99 -32.18
N ASP A 98 9.99 -2.48 -31.48
CA ASP A 98 10.24 -1.04 -31.32
C ASP A 98 8.93 -0.28 -30.99
N ASP A 99 8.24 -0.75 -29.94
CA ASP A 99 6.94 -0.27 -29.42
C ASP A 99 5.75 -0.37 -30.38
N THR A 100 5.93 -0.92 -31.58
CA THR A 100 4.86 -1.17 -32.54
C THR A 100 4.27 -2.55 -32.32
N LEU A 101 2.97 -2.63 -32.05
CA LEU A 101 2.24 -3.90 -31.93
C LEU A 101 2.32 -4.69 -33.26
N LEU A 102 2.85 -5.91 -33.19
CA LEU A 102 2.91 -6.83 -34.34
C LEU A 102 1.75 -7.83 -34.33
N ALA A 103 1.45 -8.40 -33.17
CA ALA A 103 0.41 -9.42 -33.04
C ALA A 103 -0.15 -9.43 -31.60
N LYS A 104 -1.41 -9.85 -31.45
CA LYS A 104 -2.01 -10.14 -30.13
C LYS A 104 -3.08 -11.23 -30.20
N MET A 105 -3.33 -11.91 -29.09
CA MET A 105 -4.40 -12.90 -28.93
C MET A 105 -4.81 -13.06 -27.45
N PRO A 106 -6.03 -13.55 -27.15
CA PRO A 106 -6.36 -14.01 -25.81
C PRO A 106 -5.51 -15.22 -25.39
N ALA A 107 -5.13 -15.26 -24.13
CA ALA A 107 -4.38 -16.32 -23.46
C ALA A 107 -4.80 -16.45 -21.99
N GLU A 108 -4.27 -17.46 -21.30
CA GLU A 108 -4.35 -17.49 -19.84
C GLU A 108 -3.20 -16.69 -19.22
N VAL A 109 -3.46 -16.10 -18.07
CA VAL A 109 -2.41 -15.51 -17.22
C VAL A 109 -1.52 -16.66 -16.68
N PRO A 110 -0.18 -16.53 -16.74
CA PRO A 110 0.75 -17.51 -16.20
C PRO A 110 0.46 -17.88 -14.74
N LEU A 111 0.43 -19.18 -14.47
CA LEU A 111 0.20 -19.77 -13.15
C LEU A 111 1.36 -20.69 -12.77
N ALA A 112 1.98 -20.40 -11.62
CA ALA A 112 3.05 -21.19 -11.01
C ALA A 112 4.15 -21.56 -12.02
N LEU A 113 4.59 -20.61 -12.84
CA LEU A 113 5.64 -20.72 -13.85
C LEU A 113 7.04 -20.71 -13.20
N PRO A 114 7.79 -21.82 -13.18
CA PRO A 114 9.16 -21.80 -12.65
C PRO A 114 10.06 -20.89 -13.49
N VAL A 115 10.80 -19.97 -12.87
CA VAL A 115 11.61 -18.96 -13.58
C VAL A 115 13.06 -19.41 -13.82
N ALA A 116 13.30 -20.73 -13.85
CA ALA A 116 14.62 -21.27 -14.17
C ALA A 116 14.96 -21.05 -15.66
N ASP A 117 16.03 -20.30 -15.93
CA ASP A 117 16.53 -20.06 -17.29
C ASP A 117 17.27 -21.30 -17.82
N LEU A 118 16.72 -21.95 -18.85
CA LEU A 118 17.46 -22.92 -19.64
C LEU A 118 17.87 -22.31 -20.97
N ARG A 119 19.08 -21.73 -21.00
CA ARG A 119 19.84 -21.62 -22.24
C ARG A 119 20.80 -22.81 -22.37
N GLY A 120 20.70 -23.52 -23.49
CA GLY A 120 21.73 -24.49 -23.90
C GLY A 120 23.02 -23.77 -24.34
N PRO A 121 24.08 -24.52 -24.69
CA PRO A 121 25.28 -23.91 -25.26
C PRO A 121 24.94 -23.22 -26.59
N ALA A 122 25.19 -21.91 -26.66
CA ALA A 122 24.97 -21.12 -27.86
C ALA A 122 25.64 -21.73 -29.09
N THR A 123 24.90 -21.76 -30.19
CA THR A 123 25.35 -22.17 -31.51
C THR A 123 25.69 -20.93 -32.36
N PRO A 124 26.48 -21.08 -33.43
CA PRO A 124 26.80 -19.97 -34.33
C PRO A 124 25.60 -19.33 -35.05
N ASN A 125 24.41 -19.94 -34.95
CA ASN A 125 23.19 -19.48 -35.62
C ASN A 125 22.19 -18.84 -34.67
N ASP A 126 22.47 -18.83 -33.36
CA ASP A 126 21.60 -18.20 -32.39
C ASP A 126 21.75 -16.67 -32.46
N ALA A 127 20.69 -15.95 -32.10
CA ALA A 127 20.76 -14.50 -32.00
C ALA A 127 21.79 -14.05 -30.97
N THR A 128 22.47 -12.96 -31.28
CA THR A 128 23.19 -12.19 -30.28
C THR A 128 22.18 -11.44 -29.43
N VAL A 129 22.02 -11.85 -28.18
CA VAL A 129 21.18 -11.15 -27.20
C VAL A 129 22.01 -10.01 -26.60
N ILE A 130 21.56 -8.78 -26.85
CA ILE A 130 22.21 -7.55 -26.41
C ILE A 130 21.71 -7.20 -25.02
N ASP A 131 20.39 -7.28 -24.84
CA ASP A 131 19.72 -7.06 -23.56
C ASP A 131 18.50 -7.97 -23.41
N LEU A 132 18.15 -8.33 -22.18
CA LEU A 132 16.99 -9.13 -21.83
C LEU A 132 16.54 -8.80 -20.40
N THR A 133 15.29 -8.40 -20.25
CA THR A 133 14.56 -8.33 -18.99
C THR A 133 13.33 -9.22 -19.04
N ILE A 134 12.98 -9.81 -17.91
CA ILE A 134 11.76 -10.59 -17.72
C ILE A 134 11.21 -10.13 -16.37
N GLU A 135 10.03 -9.53 -16.40
CA GLU A 135 9.44 -8.88 -15.24
C GLU A 135 7.99 -9.36 -15.06
N PRO A 136 7.58 -9.68 -13.82
CA PRO A 136 6.18 -9.65 -13.45
C PRO A 136 5.55 -8.34 -13.92
N ILE A 137 4.36 -8.41 -14.49
CA ILE A 137 3.43 -7.31 -14.44
C ILE A 137 2.69 -7.51 -13.12
N SER A 138 2.76 -6.53 -12.25
CA SER A 138 2.04 -6.58 -10.97
C SER A 138 0.54 -6.70 -11.24
N PRO A 139 -0.17 -7.66 -10.64
CA PRO A 139 -1.63 -7.65 -10.69
C PRO A 139 -2.16 -6.36 -10.08
N THR A 140 -3.14 -5.75 -10.74
CA THR A 140 -3.77 -4.51 -10.30
C THR A 140 -5.24 -4.59 -10.65
N MET A 141 -6.10 -4.25 -9.68
CA MET A 141 -7.52 -4.04 -9.93
C MET A 141 -7.80 -2.53 -9.86
N ALA A 142 -8.67 -2.08 -10.75
CA ALA A 142 -9.14 -0.70 -10.83
C ALA A 142 -10.27 -0.47 -9.81
N GLY A 143 -10.35 0.74 -9.26
CA GLY A 143 -11.42 1.16 -8.33
C GLY A 143 -10.99 1.09 -6.87
N GLY A 144 -11.96 1.23 -5.97
CA GLY A 144 -11.79 1.13 -4.53
C GLY A 144 -11.09 2.35 -3.91
N ASP A 145 -10.50 2.15 -2.74
CA ASP A 145 -9.95 3.24 -1.94
C ASP A 145 -8.43 3.36 -2.09
N MET A 146 -7.94 4.60 -2.08
CA MET A 146 -6.52 4.91 -2.00
C MET A 146 -6.20 5.84 -0.84
N ALA A 147 -5.56 5.32 0.20
CA ALA A 147 -4.99 6.14 1.27
C ALA A 147 -3.61 6.68 0.85
N ILE A 148 -3.37 7.98 1.02
CA ILE A 148 -2.04 8.59 0.82
C ILE A 148 -1.68 9.32 2.12
N VAL A 149 -0.72 8.75 2.84
CA VAL A 149 -0.33 9.21 4.18
C VAL A 149 1.18 9.40 4.28
N ALA A 150 1.60 10.16 5.29
CA ALA A 150 3.01 10.49 5.44
C ALA A 150 3.82 9.28 5.93
N HIS A 151 3.38 8.62 7.00
CA HIS A 151 4.15 7.61 7.72
C HIS A 151 3.44 6.24 7.81
N PRO A 152 4.18 5.12 7.97
CA PRO A 152 3.64 3.75 8.05
C PRO A 152 2.62 3.41 9.15
N ASP A 153 2.25 4.35 10.00
CA ASP A 153 1.27 4.20 11.09
C ASP A 153 0.03 5.09 10.98
N ASP A 154 0.06 6.12 10.13
CA ASP A 154 -0.95 7.17 10.10
C ASP A 154 -2.34 6.66 9.68
N ASP A 155 -2.38 5.82 8.65
CA ASP A 155 -3.59 5.16 8.15
C ASP A 155 -4.18 4.18 9.19
N LEU A 156 -3.31 3.49 9.94
CA LEU A 156 -3.70 2.59 11.02
C LEU A 156 -4.31 3.34 12.22
N LEU A 157 -3.89 4.58 12.45
CA LEU A 157 -4.35 5.41 13.57
C LEU A 157 -5.58 6.24 13.24
N PHE A 158 -5.67 6.81 12.04
CA PHE A 158 -6.64 7.87 11.73
C PHE A 158 -7.65 7.51 10.64
N MET A 159 -7.45 6.40 9.90
CA MET A 159 -8.34 5.94 8.82
C MET A 159 -8.88 4.53 9.06
N ASN A 160 -8.71 4.01 10.28
CA ASN A 160 -9.30 2.76 10.72
C ASN A 160 -10.42 3.03 11.73
N PRO A 161 -11.58 2.35 11.64
CA PRO A 161 -11.83 1.11 10.89
C PRO A 161 -12.19 1.23 9.40
N HIS A 162 -12.27 2.41 8.78
CA HIS A 162 -12.67 2.54 7.37
C HIS A 162 -11.88 1.61 6.44
N ILE A 163 -10.54 1.63 6.53
CA ILE A 163 -9.68 0.76 5.71
C ILE A 163 -9.95 -0.74 5.95
N ALA A 164 -10.16 -1.14 7.21
CA ALA A 164 -10.46 -2.52 7.54
C ALA A 164 -11.81 -2.98 6.96
N ASP A 165 -12.80 -2.07 6.93
CA ASP A 165 -14.11 -2.32 6.34
C ASP A 165 -13.99 -2.47 4.81
N THR A 166 -13.24 -1.59 4.11
CA THR A 166 -12.96 -1.70 2.66
C THR A 166 -12.33 -3.05 2.29
N ILE A 167 -11.32 -3.49 3.06
CA ILE A 167 -10.67 -4.79 2.87
C ILE A 167 -11.65 -5.94 3.13
N ALA A 168 -12.48 -5.85 4.18
CA ALA A 168 -13.44 -6.89 4.53
C ALA A 168 -14.56 -7.07 3.50
N ASP A 169 -14.96 -5.98 2.84
CA ASP A 169 -15.92 -5.99 1.74
C ASP A 169 -15.31 -6.56 0.44
N GLY A 170 -13.98 -6.67 0.38
CA GLY A 170 -13.23 -7.22 -0.74
C GLY A 170 -13.07 -6.23 -1.88
N ASP A 171 -13.19 -4.94 -1.59
CA ASP A 171 -12.91 -3.86 -2.52
C ASP A 171 -11.40 -3.57 -2.58
N PRO A 172 -10.88 -3.01 -3.69
CA PRO A 172 -9.47 -2.66 -3.76
C PRO A 172 -9.08 -1.64 -2.70
N MET A 173 -7.94 -1.88 -2.05
CA MET A 173 -7.38 -0.98 -1.04
C MET A 173 -5.90 -0.76 -1.31
N THR A 174 -5.57 0.44 -1.79
CA THR A 174 -4.20 0.86 -2.03
C THR A 174 -3.75 1.88 -0.98
N THR A 175 -2.57 1.71 -0.42
CA THR A 175 -2.02 2.68 0.55
C THR A 175 -0.63 3.12 0.13
N VAL A 176 -0.41 4.42 0.09
CA VAL A 176 0.85 5.04 -0.31
C VAL A 176 1.44 5.78 0.88
N PHE A 177 2.59 5.29 1.35
CA PHE A 177 3.40 5.96 2.37
C PHE A 177 4.44 6.84 1.68
N VAL A 178 4.31 8.16 1.85
CA VAL A 178 5.17 9.13 1.17
C VAL A 178 6.57 9.17 1.79
N THR A 179 6.67 9.15 3.11
CA THR A 179 7.95 9.08 3.82
C THR A 179 8.28 7.66 4.26
N ALA A 180 9.52 7.44 4.67
CA ALA A 180 9.95 6.20 5.31
C ALA A 180 9.57 6.14 6.79
N GLY A 181 9.13 7.26 7.39
CA GLY A 181 8.99 7.39 8.85
C GLY A 181 10.28 7.04 9.59
N ASP A 182 11.42 7.44 9.04
CA ASP A 182 12.73 7.00 9.53
C ASP A 182 13.14 7.64 10.85
N ALA A 183 12.50 8.73 11.29
CA ALA A 183 12.84 9.46 12.51
C ALA A 183 14.34 9.85 12.64
N GLY A 184 15.09 9.91 11.53
CA GLY A 184 16.54 10.07 11.48
C GLY A 184 17.37 8.82 11.78
N ASP A 185 16.73 7.67 11.99
CA ASP A 185 17.35 6.38 12.24
C ASP A 185 17.65 5.61 10.94
N GLY A 186 18.48 4.57 11.05
CA GLY A 186 18.96 3.79 9.90
C GLY A 186 17.92 2.81 9.33
N SER A 187 18.30 2.10 8.26
CA SER A 187 17.39 1.21 7.53
C SER A 187 16.74 0.10 8.35
N ALA A 188 17.40 -0.36 9.41
CA ALA A 188 16.78 -1.33 10.31
C ALA A 188 15.49 -0.81 10.95
N TYR A 189 15.35 0.50 11.18
CA TYR A 189 14.16 1.07 11.79
C TYR A 189 13.03 1.24 10.75
N TRP A 190 13.26 1.98 9.67
CA TRP A 190 12.21 2.21 8.68
C TRP A 190 11.78 0.91 7.95
N GLU A 191 12.69 -0.04 7.70
CA GLU A 191 12.30 -1.36 7.15
C GLU A 191 11.41 -2.13 8.14
N ALA A 192 11.63 -1.96 9.45
CA ALA A 192 10.78 -2.58 10.46
C ALA A 192 9.37 -1.97 10.44
N ARG A 193 9.25 -0.65 10.29
CA ARG A 193 7.95 0.04 10.13
C ARG A 193 7.19 -0.44 8.89
N GLU A 194 7.87 -0.59 7.74
CA GLU A 194 7.25 -1.17 6.53
C GLU A 194 6.72 -2.59 6.76
N MET A 195 7.46 -3.42 7.51
CA MET A 195 6.98 -4.75 7.88
C MET A 195 5.81 -4.70 8.88
N GLY A 196 5.80 -3.71 9.78
CA GLY A 196 4.69 -3.47 10.70
C GLY A 196 3.39 -3.15 9.95
N ALA A 197 3.45 -2.24 8.98
CA ALA A 197 2.32 -1.92 8.12
C ALA A 197 1.82 -3.16 7.35
N LYS A 198 2.74 -3.92 6.74
CA LYS A 198 2.42 -5.21 6.09
C LYS A 198 1.73 -6.20 7.05
N ALA A 199 2.21 -6.31 8.28
CA ALA A 199 1.61 -7.21 9.26
C ALA A 199 0.20 -6.77 9.67
N ALA A 200 -0.03 -5.46 9.84
CA ALA A 200 -1.33 -4.88 10.16
C ALA A 200 -2.35 -5.12 9.03
N TYR A 201 -1.96 -4.88 7.78
CA TYR A 201 -2.81 -5.15 6.62
C TYR A 201 -3.08 -6.65 6.41
N ALA A 202 -2.09 -7.52 6.63
CA ALA A 202 -2.32 -8.96 6.59
C ALA A 202 -3.33 -9.40 7.67
N GLN A 203 -3.32 -8.77 8.85
CA GLN A 203 -4.34 -9.00 9.87
C GLN A 203 -5.73 -8.56 9.42
N MET A 204 -5.87 -7.36 8.85
CA MET A 204 -7.15 -6.87 8.33
C MET A 204 -7.71 -7.77 7.22
N ALA A 205 -6.85 -8.23 6.31
CA ALA A 205 -7.21 -9.12 5.21
C ALA A 205 -7.38 -10.60 5.63
N GLY A 206 -7.07 -10.95 6.88
CA GLY A 206 -7.07 -12.35 7.33
C GLY A 206 -6.05 -13.25 6.64
N ALA A 207 -4.97 -12.67 6.10
CA ALA A 207 -3.89 -13.34 5.37
C ALA A 207 -2.69 -13.70 6.27
N ASP A 208 -1.79 -14.59 5.81
CA ASP A 208 -0.52 -14.79 6.49
C ASP A 208 0.42 -13.60 6.18
N PRO A 209 1.08 -12.98 7.19
CA PRO A 209 2.05 -11.92 6.92
C PRO A 209 3.25 -12.38 6.06
N ALA A 210 3.45 -13.68 5.86
CA ALA A 210 4.44 -14.22 4.92
C ALA A 210 3.96 -14.22 3.45
N ASP A 211 2.69 -13.93 3.18
CA ASP A 211 2.09 -13.96 1.84
C ASP A 211 2.29 -12.65 1.05
N TRP A 212 2.94 -11.64 1.66
CA TRP A 212 3.34 -10.43 0.94
C TRP A 212 4.33 -10.75 -0.18
N VAL A 213 4.04 -10.21 -1.35
CA VAL A 213 4.95 -10.18 -2.50
C VAL A 213 5.55 -8.80 -2.58
N ASP A 214 6.85 -8.69 -2.28
CA ASP A 214 7.62 -7.47 -2.46
C ASP A 214 7.99 -7.28 -3.94
N GLU A 215 7.83 -6.07 -4.45
CA GLU A 215 8.20 -5.75 -5.82
C GLU A 215 8.61 -4.29 -6.01
N THR A 216 9.33 -4.01 -7.09
CA THR A 216 9.53 -2.64 -7.56
C THR A 216 8.60 -2.42 -8.75
N VAL A 217 7.72 -1.43 -8.64
CA VAL A 217 6.82 -1.02 -9.71
C VAL A 217 7.49 0.10 -10.49
N THR A 218 7.65 -0.09 -11.79
CA THR A 218 8.04 0.98 -12.71
C THR A 218 6.81 1.76 -13.17
N LEU A 219 6.78 3.06 -12.90
CA LEU A 219 5.77 4.00 -13.36
C LEU A 219 6.35 4.84 -14.51
N ASP A 220 5.61 4.98 -15.61
CA ASP A 220 5.97 5.89 -16.69
C ASP A 220 5.32 7.25 -16.46
N VAL A 221 6.15 8.27 -16.22
CA VAL A 221 5.73 9.66 -16.13
C VAL A 221 6.37 10.42 -17.28
N GLY A 222 5.57 10.75 -18.29
CA GLY A 222 6.04 11.57 -19.43
C GLY A 222 7.20 10.94 -20.22
N GLY A 223 7.29 9.60 -20.27
CA GLY A 223 8.37 8.85 -20.90
C GLY A 223 9.63 8.68 -20.02
N VAL A 224 9.53 8.98 -18.73
CA VAL A 224 10.57 8.72 -17.72
C VAL A 224 10.08 7.61 -16.78
N ALA A 225 10.91 6.59 -16.60
CA ALA A 225 10.65 5.49 -15.69
C ALA A 225 10.99 5.88 -14.25
N TRP A 226 10.04 5.67 -13.33
CA TRP A 226 10.18 5.86 -11.90
C TRP A 226 9.99 4.53 -11.18
N GLU A 227 10.99 4.14 -10.41
CA GLU A 227 10.99 2.88 -9.66
C GLU A 227 10.44 3.14 -8.25
N VAL A 228 9.33 2.51 -7.90
CA VAL A 228 8.68 2.66 -6.60
C VAL A 228 8.57 1.31 -5.91
N GLN A 229 8.95 1.23 -4.63
CA GLN A 229 8.76 0.02 -3.86
C GLN A 229 7.27 -0.20 -3.60
N SER A 230 6.78 -1.40 -3.90
CA SER A 230 5.42 -1.82 -3.60
C SER A 230 5.41 -3.21 -2.97
N SER A 231 4.30 -3.55 -2.34
CA SER A 231 4.01 -4.90 -1.88
C SER A 231 2.51 -5.15 -2.04
N TYR A 232 2.13 -6.39 -2.32
CA TYR A 232 0.72 -6.81 -2.35
C TYR A 232 0.55 -8.19 -1.71
N LEU A 233 -0.65 -8.53 -1.24
CA LEU A 233 -0.94 -9.86 -0.72
C LEU A 233 -1.11 -10.86 -1.89
N ALA A 234 -0.39 -11.98 -1.88
CA ALA A 234 -0.36 -12.92 -3.01
C ALA A 234 -1.74 -13.46 -3.42
N ASP A 235 -2.58 -13.78 -2.43
CA ASP A 235 -3.93 -14.31 -2.65
C ASP A 235 -4.99 -13.21 -2.74
N ASP A 236 -4.63 -11.95 -2.44
CA ASP A 236 -5.51 -10.78 -2.48
C ASP A 236 -4.78 -9.53 -3.02
N PRO A 237 -4.37 -9.53 -4.30
CA PRO A 237 -3.45 -8.52 -4.84
C PRO A 237 -4.02 -7.09 -4.94
N GLN A 238 -5.30 -6.92 -4.63
CA GLN A 238 -5.96 -5.62 -4.52
C GLN A 238 -5.66 -4.92 -3.19
N VAL A 239 -5.17 -5.65 -2.18
CA VAL A 239 -4.61 -5.07 -0.96
C VAL A 239 -3.14 -4.78 -1.20
N ARG A 240 -2.78 -3.51 -1.33
CA ARG A 240 -1.48 -3.09 -1.86
C ARG A 240 -0.91 -1.88 -1.13
N LEU A 241 0.38 -1.96 -0.82
CA LEU A 241 1.15 -0.89 -0.19
C LEU A 241 2.21 -0.36 -1.17
N TYR A 242 2.44 0.94 -1.15
CA TYR A 242 3.54 1.63 -1.80
C TYR A 242 4.37 2.38 -0.76
N PHE A 243 5.70 2.28 -0.88
CA PHE A 243 6.64 2.96 -0.01
C PHE A 243 7.52 3.86 -0.88
N LEU A 244 7.25 5.16 -0.88
CA LEU A 244 8.05 6.12 -1.66
C LEU A 244 9.38 6.42 -0.98
N ARG A 245 9.48 6.18 0.34
CA ARG A 245 10.72 6.24 1.13
C ARG A 245 11.41 7.59 1.10
N THR A 246 10.67 8.69 0.96
CA THR A 246 11.26 10.02 1.17
C THR A 246 11.67 10.18 2.65
N PRO A 247 12.67 11.02 2.97
CA PRO A 247 13.07 11.20 4.37
C PRO A 247 11.98 11.87 5.21
N ASP A 248 11.86 11.42 6.45
CA ASP A 248 11.03 12.01 7.49
C ASP A 248 11.53 13.43 7.86
N GLY A 249 10.59 14.37 7.87
CA GLY A 249 10.79 15.78 8.11
C GLY A 249 10.91 16.16 9.59
N ILE A 250 10.45 15.33 10.53
CA ILE A 250 10.36 15.61 11.97
C ILE A 250 9.57 16.90 12.26
N ASP A 251 10.24 18.04 12.25
CA ASP A 251 9.68 19.38 12.48
C ASP A 251 9.64 20.22 11.20
N GLY A 252 9.75 19.56 10.05
CA GLY A 252 9.94 20.17 8.73
C GLY A 252 11.42 20.36 8.34
N GLY A 253 12.35 20.30 9.29
CA GLY A 253 13.78 20.50 9.06
C GLY A 253 14.51 19.30 8.44
N GLY A 254 13.97 18.10 8.60
CA GLY A 254 14.63 16.84 8.28
C GLY A 254 15.85 16.56 9.17
N THR A 255 16.53 15.45 8.93
CA THR A 255 17.61 14.96 9.80
C THR A 255 18.99 14.96 9.11
N ASP A 256 20.08 15.10 9.88
CA ASP A 256 21.45 15.07 9.33
C ASP A 256 21.78 13.72 8.68
N THR A 257 21.18 12.62 9.19
CA THR A 257 21.31 11.26 8.64
C THR A 257 20.97 11.20 7.15
N TYR A 258 19.91 11.90 6.75
CA TYR A 258 19.43 11.96 5.37
C TYR A 258 19.61 13.33 4.72
N GLY A 259 20.57 14.11 5.23
CA GLY A 259 21.03 15.36 4.60
C GLY A 259 20.02 16.51 4.66
N PHE A 260 19.14 16.53 5.66
CA PHE A 260 18.09 17.53 5.85
C PHE A 260 17.10 17.59 4.67
N GLY A 261 16.82 16.44 4.05
CA GLY A 261 15.67 16.29 3.17
C GLY A 261 14.39 16.15 3.99
N SER A 262 13.33 16.83 3.57
CA SER A 262 11.97 16.76 4.14
C SER A 262 10.96 17.24 3.11
N LEU A 263 9.68 16.89 3.27
CA LEU A 263 8.62 17.35 2.38
C LEU A 263 8.44 18.86 2.46
N GLU A 264 8.44 19.46 3.66
CA GLU A 264 8.35 20.92 3.84
C GLU A 264 9.43 21.67 3.06
N ARG A 265 10.70 21.28 3.22
CA ARG A 265 11.80 21.95 2.52
C ARG A 265 11.66 21.79 1.01
N LEU A 266 11.16 20.64 0.54
CA LEU A 266 10.93 20.39 -0.87
C LEU A 266 9.83 21.29 -1.45
N LEU A 267 8.69 21.41 -0.76
CA LEU A 267 7.52 22.17 -1.23
C LEU A 267 7.70 23.69 -1.04
N GLU A 268 8.37 24.13 0.02
CA GLU A 268 8.69 25.55 0.23
C GLU A 268 9.84 26.05 -0.68
N GLY A 269 10.54 25.14 -1.36
CA GLY A 269 11.67 25.46 -2.25
C GLY A 269 12.98 25.73 -1.53
N ASP A 270 13.07 25.34 -0.25
CA ASP A 270 14.29 25.36 0.57
C ASP A 270 15.25 24.21 0.21
N ALA A 271 14.75 23.16 -0.42
CA ALA A 271 15.47 22.09 -1.08
C ALA A 271 14.91 21.89 -2.49
N ASP A 272 15.77 21.91 -3.51
CA ASP A 272 15.32 21.66 -4.90
C ASP A 272 14.88 20.19 -5.12
N GLN A 273 15.48 19.27 -4.36
CA GLN A 273 15.27 17.83 -4.46
C GLN A 273 15.54 17.15 -3.12
N ILE A 274 14.89 16.00 -2.89
CA ILE A 274 15.18 15.07 -1.80
C ILE A 274 15.49 13.68 -2.34
N THR A 275 16.42 12.97 -1.70
CA THR A 275 16.80 11.61 -2.06
C THR A 275 16.19 10.64 -1.06
N THR A 276 15.65 9.52 -1.53
CA THR A 276 15.05 8.48 -0.69
C THR A 276 16.07 7.93 0.32
N VAL A 277 15.58 7.43 1.46
CA VAL A 277 16.42 6.96 2.57
C VAL A 277 17.31 5.75 2.20
N ASP A 278 16.96 5.02 1.14
CA ASP A 278 17.77 3.95 0.55
C ASP A 278 18.77 4.44 -0.52
N GLY A 279 18.72 5.73 -0.87
CA GLY A 279 19.62 6.38 -1.82
C GLY A 279 19.34 6.07 -3.29
N LEU A 280 18.20 5.46 -3.62
CA LEU A 280 17.92 4.95 -4.97
C LEU A 280 17.22 5.96 -5.87
N VAL A 281 16.33 6.78 -5.33
CA VAL A 281 15.52 7.72 -6.11
C VAL A 281 15.70 9.13 -5.57
N THR A 282 15.61 10.13 -6.43
CA THR A 282 15.67 11.54 -6.04
C THR A 282 14.53 12.27 -6.72
N TYR A 283 13.73 12.97 -5.91
CA TYR A 283 12.51 13.64 -6.33
C TYR A 283 12.67 15.15 -6.18
N SER A 284 12.25 15.91 -7.19
CA SER A 284 11.72 17.26 -6.96
C SER A 284 10.25 17.18 -6.50
N SER A 285 9.66 18.31 -6.06
CA SER A 285 8.23 18.37 -5.75
C SER A 285 7.37 17.94 -6.96
N ASP A 286 7.70 18.45 -8.15
CA ASP A 286 6.99 18.14 -9.39
C ASP A 286 7.11 16.65 -9.75
N ASP A 287 8.25 16.03 -9.50
CA ASP A 287 8.43 14.59 -9.73
C ASP A 287 7.54 13.78 -8.80
N LEU A 288 7.52 14.11 -7.50
CA LEU A 288 6.74 13.39 -6.50
C LEU A 288 5.23 13.51 -6.76
N THR A 289 4.74 14.70 -7.09
CA THR A 289 3.34 14.92 -7.50
C THR A 289 2.97 14.09 -8.73
N GLN A 290 3.85 14.02 -9.74
CA GLN A 290 3.58 13.21 -10.93
C GLN A 290 3.62 11.70 -10.64
N VAL A 291 4.51 11.24 -9.75
CA VAL A 291 4.54 9.84 -9.30
C VAL A 291 3.24 9.48 -8.58
N LEU A 292 2.75 10.33 -7.67
CA LEU A 292 1.45 10.12 -7.02
C LEU A 292 0.31 10.07 -8.04
N GLY A 293 0.28 11.00 -9.00
CA GLY A 293 -0.71 10.97 -10.09
C GLY A 293 -0.63 9.69 -10.93
N ALA A 294 0.56 9.16 -11.20
CA ALA A 294 0.73 7.90 -11.90
C ALA A 294 0.27 6.68 -11.09
N ILE A 295 0.42 6.70 -9.77
CA ILE A 295 -0.15 5.68 -8.88
C ILE A 295 -1.69 5.76 -8.90
N MET A 296 -2.26 6.96 -8.78
CA MET A 296 -3.71 7.18 -8.92
C MET A 296 -4.22 6.65 -10.26
N THR A 297 -3.61 7.02 -11.39
CA THR A 297 -4.00 6.50 -12.72
C THR A 297 -3.85 4.99 -12.84
N ARG A 298 -2.88 4.39 -12.15
CA ARG A 298 -2.66 2.94 -12.19
C ARG A 298 -3.79 2.16 -11.53
N HIS A 299 -4.32 2.65 -10.40
CA HIS A 299 -5.34 1.95 -9.61
C HIS A 299 -6.75 2.51 -9.80
N THR A 300 -6.87 3.68 -10.41
CA THR A 300 -8.13 4.40 -10.65
C THR A 300 -9.07 4.38 -9.44
N PRO A 301 -8.65 4.91 -8.27
CA PRO A 301 -9.48 4.86 -7.06
C PRO A 301 -10.77 5.66 -7.22
N ASP A 302 -11.81 5.21 -6.52
CA ASP A 302 -13.11 5.85 -6.39
C ASP A 302 -13.14 6.83 -5.18
N ASP A 303 -12.37 6.55 -4.13
CA ASP A 303 -12.14 7.43 -2.97
C ASP A 303 -10.63 7.57 -2.68
N ILE A 304 -10.19 8.80 -2.39
CA ILE A 304 -8.84 9.12 -1.95
C ILE A 304 -8.89 9.58 -0.50
N LEU A 305 -8.24 8.83 0.38
CA LEU A 305 -8.23 9.08 1.82
C LEU A 305 -6.95 9.85 2.19
N LEU A 306 -7.12 11.04 2.77
CA LEU A 306 -6.04 11.95 3.16
C LEU A 306 -6.16 12.31 4.65
N GLN A 307 -5.07 12.80 5.25
CA GLN A 307 -5.15 13.42 6.58
C GLN A 307 -5.53 14.90 6.46
N ASP A 308 -6.31 15.39 7.42
CA ASP A 308 -6.57 16.82 7.61
C ASP A 308 -5.24 17.55 7.84
N ASP A 309 -5.00 18.58 7.03
CA ASP A 309 -3.79 19.40 7.03
C ASP A 309 -4.02 20.77 7.69
N SER A 310 -5.21 21.00 8.24
CA SER A 310 -5.62 22.32 8.74
C SER A 310 -5.27 22.57 10.22
N SER A 311 -4.93 21.52 10.97
CA SER A 311 -4.63 21.57 12.40
C SER A 311 -3.25 22.19 12.71
N GLU A 312 -3.18 23.11 13.68
CA GLU A 312 -1.92 23.75 14.09
C GLU A 312 -0.93 22.81 14.80
N ILE A 313 -1.40 21.66 15.29
CA ILE A 313 -0.56 20.65 15.96
C ILE A 313 -0.17 19.51 15.04
N GLU A 314 -0.54 19.59 13.76
CA GLU A 314 -0.32 18.53 12.80
C GLU A 314 1.16 18.39 12.44
N HIS A 315 1.59 17.17 12.13
CA HIS A 315 2.96 16.93 11.69
C HIS A 315 3.19 17.58 10.33
N SER A 316 4.37 18.18 10.13
CA SER A 316 4.69 18.88 8.88
C SER A 316 4.57 17.96 7.65
N ASP A 317 5.01 16.71 7.74
CA ASP A 317 4.87 15.78 6.62
C ASP A 317 3.42 15.38 6.33
N HIS A 318 2.50 15.42 7.30
CA HIS A 318 1.07 15.16 7.04
C HIS A 318 0.50 16.27 6.15
N VAL A 319 0.78 17.52 6.53
CA VAL A 319 0.37 18.71 5.77
C VAL A 319 0.88 18.63 4.33
N HIS A 320 2.19 18.43 4.16
CA HIS A 320 2.80 18.44 2.82
C HIS A 320 2.48 17.16 2.01
N THR A 321 2.15 16.05 2.65
CA THR A 321 1.62 14.86 1.96
C THR A 321 0.24 15.13 1.37
N THR A 322 -0.65 15.74 2.15
CA THR A 322 -1.97 16.17 1.67
C THR A 322 -1.84 17.19 0.54
N GLU A 323 -0.97 18.21 0.66
CA GLU A 323 -0.70 19.16 -0.42
C GLU A 323 -0.21 18.49 -1.72
N LEU A 324 0.69 17.51 -1.62
CA LEU A 324 1.20 16.74 -2.77
C LEU A 324 0.10 15.90 -3.42
N ALA A 325 -0.73 15.24 -2.62
CA ALA A 325 -1.82 14.40 -3.09
C ALA A 325 -2.89 15.24 -3.78
N GLU A 326 -3.30 16.37 -3.19
CA GLU A 326 -4.24 17.30 -3.81
C GLU A 326 -3.70 17.89 -5.11
N ALA A 327 -2.40 18.21 -5.17
CA ALA A 327 -1.74 18.67 -6.39
C ALA A 327 -1.69 17.59 -7.50
N ALA A 328 -1.80 16.31 -7.14
CA ALA A 328 -1.83 15.19 -8.08
C ALA A 328 -3.24 14.92 -8.65
N LEU A 329 -4.33 15.34 -7.97
CA LEU A 329 -5.71 15.13 -8.42
C LEU A 329 -5.99 15.62 -9.86
N PRO A 330 -5.51 16.81 -10.29
CA PRO A 330 -5.68 17.25 -11.68
C PRO A 330 -4.89 16.43 -12.71
N LEU A 331 -3.85 15.70 -12.28
CA LEU A 331 -3.09 14.80 -13.14
C LEU A 331 -3.80 13.45 -13.30
N TYR A 332 -4.46 12.99 -12.24
CA TYR A 332 -5.31 11.80 -12.29
C TYR A 332 -6.48 12.01 -13.26
N GLY A 333 -7.22 13.12 -13.10
CA GLY A 333 -8.16 13.61 -14.11
C GLY A 333 -9.45 12.80 -14.29
N GLU A 334 -9.72 11.83 -13.41
CA GLU A 334 -10.97 11.07 -13.36
C GLU A 334 -11.88 11.62 -12.24
N ASP A 335 -13.14 11.17 -12.24
CA ASP A 335 -14.08 11.47 -11.17
C ASP A 335 -13.69 10.69 -9.90
N VAL A 336 -13.64 11.36 -8.74
CA VAL A 336 -13.16 10.76 -7.49
C VAL A 336 -13.72 11.46 -6.26
N THR A 337 -13.97 10.71 -5.19
CA THR A 337 -14.24 11.24 -3.85
C THR A 337 -12.92 11.49 -3.13
N VAL A 338 -12.84 12.53 -2.32
CA VAL A 338 -11.71 12.81 -1.44
C VAL A 338 -12.23 12.97 -0.03
N THR A 339 -11.68 12.19 0.89
CA THR A 339 -12.08 12.13 2.29
C THR A 339 -10.89 12.49 3.18
N HIS A 340 -11.01 13.57 3.96
CA HIS A 340 -9.99 14.02 4.92
C HIS A 340 -10.31 13.52 6.32
N PHE A 341 -9.38 12.79 6.91
CA PHE A 341 -9.47 12.25 8.27
C PHE A 341 -8.71 13.12 9.27
N THR A 342 -9.31 13.38 10.43
CA THR A 342 -8.70 14.14 11.52
C THR A 342 -7.46 13.41 12.04
N GLY A 343 -6.30 14.07 11.97
CA GLY A 343 -5.04 13.55 12.50
C GLY A 343 -4.90 13.71 14.01
N TYR A 344 -3.79 14.30 14.45
CA TYR A 344 -3.41 14.30 15.87
C TYR A 344 -4.47 14.90 16.78
N ILE A 345 -5.13 15.97 16.35
CA ILE A 345 -6.13 16.70 17.16
C ILE A 345 -7.34 15.85 17.56
N SER A 346 -7.55 14.69 16.92
CA SER A 346 -8.57 13.71 17.31
C SER A 346 -8.50 13.32 18.78
N TRP A 347 -7.32 13.34 19.42
CA TRP A 347 -7.19 13.04 20.87
C TRP A 347 -8.08 13.92 21.75
N ALA A 348 -8.34 15.16 21.34
CA ALA A 348 -9.17 16.12 22.06
C ALA A 348 -10.68 15.92 21.83
N GLU A 349 -11.06 15.05 20.91
CA GLU A 349 -12.45 14.71 20.60
C GLU A 349 -13.00 13.61 21.51
N GLU A 350 -14.31 13.39 21.46
CA GLU A 350 -14.94 12.29 22.19
C GLU A 350 -14.53 10.94 21.57
N GLU A 351 -14.54 9.85 22.36
CA GLU A 351 -14.40 8.51 21.79
C GLU A 351 -15.65 8.19 20.98
N ASN A 352 -15.52 7.83 19.70
CA ASN A 352 -16.66 7.59 18.82
C ASN A 352 -16.75 6.16 18.25
N LEU A 353 -15.70 5.35 18.43
CA LEU A 353 -15.70 3.95 17.99
C LEU A 353 -16.54 3.05 18.91
N THR A 354 -17.22 2.07 18.32
CA THR A 354 -17.90 1.01 19.08
C THR A 354 -16.88 0.08 19.76
N PRO A 355 -17.26 -0.68 20.80
CA PRO A 355 -16.33 -1.60 21.45
C PRO A 355 -15.67 -2.63 20.52
N ASP A 356 -16.37 -3.09 19.49
CA ASP A 356 -15.83 -4.05 18.52
C ASP A 356 -14.85 -3.36 17.56
N GLN A 357 -15.14 -2.12 17.13
CA GLN A 357 -14.21 -1.30 16.34
C GLN A 357 -12.95 -0.94 17.15
N VAL A 358 -13.09 -0.53 18.42
CA VAL A 358 -11.93 -0.30 19.30
C VAL A 358 -11.06 -1.55 19.40
N ALA A 359 -11.66 -2.74 19.56
CA ALA A 359 -10.92 -4.00 19.61
C ALA A 359 -10.19 -4.30 18.30
N LEU A 360 -10.80 -4.00 17.15
CA LEU A 360 -10.20 -4.12 15.83
C LEU A 360 -9.03 -3.15 15.67
N VAL A 361 -9.27 -1.84 15.80
CA VAL A 361 -8.26 -0.78 15.61
C VAL A 361 -7.09 -0.96 16.58
N THR A 362 -7.38 -1.18 17.87
CA THR A 362 -6.33 -1.46 18.87
C THR A 362 -5.54 -2.71 18.50
N GLY A 363 -6.20 -3.80 18.11
CA GLY A 363 -5.52 -5.05 17.76
C GLY A 363 -4.67 -4.95 16.49
N VAL A 364 -5.12 -4.18 15.49
CA VAL A 364 -4.36 -3.90 14.26
C VAL A 364 -3.14 -3.03 14.59
N PHE A 365 -3.32 -2.00 15.42
CA PHE A 365 -2.21 -1.12 15.81
C PHE A 365 -1.20 -1.82 16.72
N GLU A 366 -1.64 -2.68 17.65
CA GLU A 366 -0.74 -3.52 18.45
C GLU A 366 0.12 -4.46 17.58
N THR A 367 -0.43 -4.91 16.45
CA THR A 367 0.31 -5.70 15.47
C THR A 367 1.40 -4.90 14.78
N TYR A 368 1.11 -3.66 14.37
CA TYR A 368 2.13 -2.73 13.89
C TYR A 368 3.18 -2.42 14.97
N ALA A 369 2.72 -2.13 16.19
CA ALA A 369 3.53 -1.71 17.32
C ALA A 369 4.59 -2.74 17.75
N ALA A 370 4.40 -4.02 17.41
CA ALA A 370 5.42 -5.05 17.61
C ALA A 370 6.71 -4.82 16.79
N PHE A 371 6.66 -3.94 15.78
CA PHE A 371 7.76 -3.56 14.91
C PHE A 371 8.29 -2.14 15.16
N ASP A 372 7.57 -1.34 15.95
CA ASP A 372 7.92 0.04 16.24
C ASP A 372 8.12 0.26 17.75
N PRO A 373 9.38 0.28 18.24
CA PRO A 373 9.65 0.48 19.66
C PRO A 373 9.31 1.89 20.16
N PHE A 374 9.03 2.86 19.29
CA PHE A 374 8.69 4.23 19.73
C PHE A 374 7.23 4.37 20.15
N VAL A 375 6.35 3.49 19.68
CA VAL A 375 4.93 3.50 20.06
C VAL A 375 4.62 2.63 21.28
N THR A 376 5.61 1.92 21.81
CA THR A 376 5.48 1.01 22.96
C THR A 376 6.36 1.38 24.15
N ASP A 377 5.91 1.05 25.36
CA ASP A 377 6.69 1.18 26.59
C ASP A 377 7.68 0.02 26.77
N ASP A 378 8.50 0.07 27.84
CA ASP A 378 9.47 -0.99 28.16
C ASP A 378 8.84 -2.38 28.37
N ALA A 379 7.53 -2.46 28.59
CA ALA A 379 6.78 -3.70 28.73
C ALA A 379 6.15 -4.19 27.42
N GLY A 380 6.29 -3.42 26.33
CA GLY A 380 5.70 -3.70 25.02
C GLY A 380 4.23 -3.30 24.91
N ALA A 381 3.69 -2.51 25.85
CA ALA A 381 2.34 -1.99 25.78
C ALA A 381 2.31 -0.66 25.01
N LEU A 382 1.22 -0.36 24.32
CA LEU A 382 1.03 0.93 23.67
C LEU A 382 1.17 2.08 24.67
N ARG A 383 1.85 3.15 24.26
CA ARG A 383 1.99 4.37 25.06
C ARG A 383 0.87 5.36 24.76
N GLU A 384 0.63 6.30 25.67
CA GLU A 384 -0.04 7.54 25.29
C GLU A 384 0.87 8.34 24.32
N PRO A 385 0.31 9.02 23.29
CA PRO A 385 -1.13 9.19 23.02
C PRO A 385 -1.77 8.08 22.15
N TYR A 386 -1.01 7.07 21.70
CA TYR A 386 -1.54 6.01 20.83
C TYR A 386 -2.72 5.26 21.45
N THR A 387 -2.74 5.06 22.78
CA THR A 387 -3.87 4.46 23.49
C THR A 387 -5.16 5.28 23.39
N ASP A 388 -5.08 6.59 23.13
CA ASP A 388 -6.23 7.47 22.95
C ASP A 388 -6.64 7.58 21.48
N TRP A 389 -5.69 7.60 20.55
CA TRP A 389 -5.98 7.68 19.12
C TRP A 389 -6.72 6.44 18.61
N VAL A 390 -6.38 5.23 19.05
CA VAL A 390 -7.05 3.97 18.63
C VAL A 390 -8.52 3.85 19.08
N LEU A 391 -9.05 4.86 19.76
CA LEU A 391 -10.45 4.93 20.20
C LEU A 391 -11.33 5.77 19.29
N ARG A 392 -10.75 6.35 18.22
CA ARG A 392 -11.36 7.42 17.43
C ARG A 392 -11.06 7.27 15.94
N GLU A 393 -12.01 7.72 15.13
CA GLU A 393 -11.83 7.97 13.70
C GLU A 393 -12.77 9.10 13.31
N TYR A 394 -12.27 10.18 12.73
CA TYR A 394 -13.09 11.34 12.40
C TYR A 394 -12.83 11.78 10.98
N VAL A 395 -13.90 12.07 10.24
CA VAL A 395 -13.82 12.72 8.93
C VAL A 395 -14.05 14.21 9.12
N THR A 396 -13.06 15.02 8.76
CA THR A 396 -13.12 16.49 8.84
C THR A 396 -13.83 17.07 7.61
N GLU A 397 -13.53 16.54 6.43
CA GLU A 397 -14.12 16.98 5.17
C GLU A 397 -14.28 15.83 4.19
N GLN A 398 -15.33 15.89 3.38
CA GLN A 398 -15.51 15.00 2.22
C GLN A 398 -16.08 15.79 1.04
N TYR A 399 -15.46 15.63 -0.13
CA TYR A 399 -15.88 16.28 -1.38
C TYR A 399 -15.61 15.36 -2.57
N SER A 400 -16.15 15.69 -3.73
CA SER A 400 -15.85 14.99 -4.98
C SER A 400 -15.22 15.91 -6.01
N ILE A 401 -14.44 15.35 -6.91
CA ILE A 401 -14.05 15.97 -8.18
C ILE A 401 -14.87 15.30 -9.27
N VAL A 402 -15.64 16.07 -10.02
CA VAL A 402 -16.47 15.57 -11.13
C VAL A 402 -16.20 16.43 -12.36
N ASP A 403 -15.81 15.81 -13.47
CA ASP A 403 -15.38 16.49 -14.70
C ASP A 403 -14.30 17.57 -14.43
N GLY A 404 -13.44 17.34 -13.41
CA GLY A 404 -12.40 18.27 -12.97
C GLY A 404 -12.87 19.46 -12.14
N GLU A 405 -14.14 19.49 -11.69
CA GLU A 405 -14.67 20.51 -10.78
C GLU A 405 -14.97 19.93 -9.39
N ARG A 406 -14.63 20.65 -8.33
CA ARG A 406 -14.96 20.26 -6.94
C ARG A 406 -16.46 20.43 -6.67
N VAL A 407 -17.08 19.40 -6.11
CA VAL A 407 -18.48 19.33 -5.71
C VAL A 407 -18.59 18.90 -4.24
N ASP A 408 -19.49 19.52 -3.49
CA ASP A 408 -19.70 19.16 -2.08
C ASP A 408 -20.37 17.78 -1.95
N GLY A 409 -19.81 16.91 -1.11
CA GLY A 409 -20.30 15.55 -0.85
C GLY A 409 -19.69 14.47 -1.76
N PRO A 410 -19.94 13.19 -1.46
CA PRO A 410 -19.37 12.06 -2.20
C PRO A 410 -20.03 11.87 -3.57
N LEU A 411 -19.38 11.09 -4.43
CA LEU A 411 -19.98 10.67 -5.70
C LEU A 411 -21.31 9.96 -5.44
N PRO A 412 -22.34 10.14 -6.28
CA PRO A 412 -23.55 9.36 -6.15
C PRO A 412 -23.21 7.89 -6.38
N GLU A 413 -23.50 7.03 -5.38
CA GLU A 413 -23.38 5.59 -5.55
C GLU A 413 -24.13 5.15 -6.81
N ASP A 414 -23.52 4.28 -7.62
CA ASP A 414 -24.16 3.68 -8.78
C ASP A 414 -25.44 2.98 -8.32
N ASP A 415 -26.59 3.58 -8.67
CA ASP A 415 -27.92 3.09 -8.29
C ASP A 415 -28.01 1.60 -8.68
N PRO A 416 -28.22 0.66 -7.73
CA PRO A 416 -28.32 -0.75 -8.08
C PRO A 416 -29.43 -0.88 -9.11
N GLU A 417 -29.16 -1.53 -10.25
CA GLU A 417 -30.12 -1.66 -11.34
C GLU A 417 -31.52 -1.92 -10.77
N PRO A 418 -32.55 -1.14 -11.18
CA PRO A 418 -33.83 -1.15 -10.52
C PRO A 418 -34.33 -2.59 -10.46
N VAL A 419 -34.41 -3.12 -9.24
CA VAL A 419 -34.92 -4.46 -8.98
C VAL A 419 -36.32 -4.49 -9.60
N ASP A 420 -36.49 -5.30 -10.65
CA ASP A 420 -37.80 -5.53 -11.26
C ASP A 420 -38.76 -5.85 -10.11
N PRO A 421 -39.85 -5.08 -9.90
CA PRO A 421 -40.72 -5.31 -8.77
C PRO A 421 -41.27 -6.73 -8.86
N ASP A 422 -40.95 -7.52 -7.83
CA ASP A 422 -41.39 -8.90 -7.65
C ASP A 422 -42.92 -8.95 -7.89
N PRO A 423 -43.44 -9.80 -8.79
CA PRO A 423 -44.86 -9.86 -9.07
C PRO A 423 -45.65 -10.15 -7.80
N GLU A 424 -46.56 -9.24 -7.42
CA GLU A 424 -47.49 -9.45 -6.31
C GLU A 424 -48.27 -10.76 -6.50
N ASP A 425 -47.92 -11.77 -5.70
CA ASP A 425 -48.62 -13.05 -5.67
C ASP A 425 -50.01 -12.84 -5.02
N PRO A 426 -51.12 -13.12 -5.71
CA PRO A 426 -52.45 -12.84 -5.16
C PRO A 426 -52.72 -13.72 -3.94
N THR A 427 -53.12 -13.07 -2.84
CA THR A 427 -53.50 -13.70 -1.56
C THR A 427 -54.42 -14.92 -1.76
N PRO A 428 -54.07 -16.11 -1.21
CA PRO A 428 -54.92 -17.28 -1.29
C PRO A 428 -56.23 -17.08 -0.52
N VAL A 429 -57.36 -17.42 -1.15
CA VAL A 429 -58.66 -17.53 -0.47
C VAL A 429 -58.82 -18.99 -0.04
N ASP A 430 -58.76 -19.24 1.27
CA ASP A 430 -59.00 -20.56 1.85
C ASP A 430 -60.47 -21.00 1.65
N PRO A 431 -60.74 -22.16 1.03
CA PRO A 431 -62.06 -22.79 1.09
C PRO A 431 -62.25 -23.60 2.39
N ASP A 432 -63.45 -23.53 2.97
CA ASP A 432 -63.85 -24.23 4.20
C ASP A 432 -63.56 -25.76 4.14
N PRO A 433 -63.02 -26.35 5.22
CA PRO A 433 -62.65 -27.76 5.24
C PRO A 433 -63.87 -28.68 5.35
N VAL A 434 -63.93 -29.69 4.48
CA VAL A 434 -64.81 -30.86 4.61
C VAL A 434 -63.99 -31.99 5.21
N GLU A 435 -64.34 -32.47 6.40
CA GLU A 435 -63.71 -33.63 7.05
C GLU A 435 -63.99 -34.94 6.29
N PRO A 436 -62.97 -35.70 5.86
CA PRO A 436 -63.14 -37.08 5.44
C PRO A 436 -62.94 -38.07 6.61
N ASP A 437 -63.71 -39.16 6.60
CA ASP A 437 -63.68 -40.24 7.59
C ASP A 437 -62.29 -40.93 7.70
N PRO A 438 -61.91 -41.42 8.90
CA PRO A 438 -60.57 -41.92 9.15
C PRO A 438 -60.33 -43.31 8.55
N ILE A 439 -59.27 -43.45 7.76
CA ILE A 439 -58.66 -44.72 7.37
C ILE A 439 -57.40 -44.92 8.21
N ASP A 440 -57.34 -46.05 8.93
CA ASP A 440 -56.23 -46.45 9.79
C ASP A 440 -55.10 -47.10 8.96
N PRO A 441 -53.92 -46.48 8.80
CA PRO A 441 -52.79 -47.08 8.11
C PRO A 441 -51.93 -47.94 9.07
N ALA A 442 -51.54 -49.12 8.59
CA ALA A 442 -50.64 -50.03 9.31
C ALA A 442 -49.24 -49.42 9.56
N PRO A 443 -48.49 -49.88 10.59
CA PRO A 443 -47.23 -49.25 10.99
C PRO A 443 -46.13 -49.47 9.95
N ILE A 444 -45.47 -48.38 9.55
CA ILE A 444 -44.22 -48.37 8.79
C ILE A 444 -43.08 -48.18 9.78
N ASP A 445 -42.08 -49.06 9.69
CA ASP A 445 -40.85 -49.05 10.50
C ASP A 445 -39.96 -47.87 10.05
N PRO A 446 -39.50 -46.97 10.94
CA PRO A 446 -38.71 -45.82 10.52
C PRO A 446 -37.30 -46.27 10.09
N GLN A 447 -36.95 -45.98 8.83
CA GLN A 447 -35.54 -45.95 8.43
C GLN A 447 -34.86 -44.71 9.02
N PRO A 448 -33.58 -44.80 9.42
CA PRO A 448 -32.83 -43.64 9.90
C PRO A 448 -32.62 -42.63 8.78
N ASP A 449 -32.69 -41.34 9.12
CA ASP A 449 -32.32 -40.24 8.23
C ASP A 449 -30.87 -40.38 7.76
N PRO A 450 -30.56 -39.98 6.50
CA PRO A 450 -29.18 -39.84 6.07
C PRO A 450 -28.49 -38.75 6.92
N PRO A 451 -27.20 -38.91 7.26
CA PRO A 451 -26.49 -37.91 8.03
C PRO A 451 -26.45 -36.59 7.25
N ALA A 452 -26.61 -35.48 7.99
CA ALA A 452 -26.32 -34.14 7.49
C ALA A 452 -24.89 -34.10 6.90
N PRO A 453 -24.63 -33.30 5.84
CA PRO A 453 -23.27 -33.08 5.40
C PRO A 453 -22.47 -32.54 6.59
N GLU A 454 -21.41 -33.26 6.97
CA GLU A 454 -20.38 -32.70 7.83
C GLU A 454 -19.77 -31.54 7.05
N GLU A 455 -19.94 -30.32 7.56
CA GLU A 455 -19.08 -29.20 7.15
C GLU A 455 -17.64 -29.66 7.34
N PRO A 456 -16.77 -29.50 6.32
CA PRO A 456 -15.36 -29.78 6.52
C PRO A 456 -14.89 -28.87 7.66
N ALA A 457 -14.30 -29.48 8.69
CA ALA A 457 -13.59 -28.74 9.72
C ALA A 457 -12.64 -27.74 9.06
N PRO A 458 -12.55 -26.47 9.53
CA PRO A 458 -11.60 -25.53 8.99
C PRO A 458 -10.21 -26.14 9.14
N THR A 459 -9.55 -26.41 8.02
CA THR A 459 -8.12 -26.73 7.98
C THR A 459 -7.29 -25.45 7.86
N GLY A 460 -7.70 -24.38 8.53
CA GLY A 460 -6.87 -23.22 8.82
C GLY A 460 -6.48 -23.30 10.30
N GLY A 461 -5.18 -23.32 10.59
CA GLY A 461 -4.75 -22.99 11.95
C GLY A 461 -5.26 -21.60 12.31
N ASP A 462 -5.55 -21.35 13.58
CA ASP A 462 -5.88 -20.01 14.07
C ASP A 462 -4.68 -19.09 13.81
N LEU A 463 -4.68 -18.38 12.67
CA LEU A 463 -3.55 -17.61 12.14
C LEU A 463 -3.05 -16.59 13.16
N PHE A 464 -3.99 -15.95 13.87
CA PHE A 464 -3.75 -14.92 14.90
C PHE A 464 -3.92 -15.44 16.33
N GLY A 465 -4.17 -16.73 16.52
CA GLY A 465 -4.24 -17.34 17.84
C GLY A 465 -2.87 -17.45 18.52
N PRO A 466 -2.79 -17.70 19.84
CA PRO A 466 -1.55 -17.70 20.63
C PRO A 466 -0.49 -18.76 20.25
N ASN A 467 -0.68 -19.52 19.15
CA ASN A 467 0.31 -20.39 18.51
C ASN A 467 0.23 -20.38 16.97
N GLY A 468 -0.46 -19.39 16.40
CA GLY A 468 -0.65 -19.20 14.97
C GLY A 468 0.64 -18.81 14.23
N THR A 469 0.59 -18.82 12.90
CA THR A 469 1.73 -18.45 12.06
C THR A 469 2.18 -17.01 12.32
N TYR A 470 1.25 -16.11 12.65
CA TYR A 470 1.52 -14.74 13.06
C TYR A 470 2.46 -14.65 14.28
N PHE A 471 2.17 -15.38 15.38
CA PHE A 471 3.05 -15.37 16.56
C PHE A 471 4.44 -15.96 16.27
N GLN A 472 4.53 -16.90 15.34
CA GLN A 472 5.82 -17.46 14.90
C GLN A 472 6.58 -16.47 14.03
N PHE A 473 5.88 -15.68 13.20
CA PHE A 473 6.44 -14.58 12.43
C PHE A 473 7.01 -13.50 13.35
N LEU A 474 6.22 -13.02 14.32
CA LEU A 474 6.69 -12.08 15.34
C LEU A 474 7.91 -12.63 16.10
N ALA A 475 7.84 -13.87 16.59
CA ALA A 475 8.95 -14.49 17.32
C ALA A 475 10.20 -14.71 16.45
N GLY A 476 10.04 -14.95 15.14
CA GLY A 476 11.13 -15.09 14.18
C GLY A 476 11.80 -13.77 13.80
N ASN A 477 11.11 -12.65 14.03
CA ASN A 477 11.62 -11.29 13.82
C ASN A 477 12.05 -10.59 15.12
N ALA A 478 11.66 -11.11 16.28
CA ALA A 478 12.08 -10.62 17.58
C ALA A 478 13.62 -10.55 17.71
N GLY A 479 14.15 -9.35 17.96
CA GLY A 479 15.58 -9.08 18.11
C GLY A 479 16.36 -8.78 16.83
N LYS A 480 15.71 -8.77 15.65
CA LYS A 480 16.34 -8.27 14.41
C LYS A 480 16.48 -6.74 14.37
N TRP A 481 15.69 -6.05 15.20
CA TRP A 481 15.46 -4.60 15.12
C TRP A 481 15.80 -3.89 16.44
N GLU A 482 16.85 -4.34 17.14
CA GLU A 482 17.36 -3.60 18.30
C GLU A 482 17.99 -2.27 17.83
N VAL A 483 17.19 -1.21 17.78
CA VAL A 483 17.66 0.17 17.55
C VAL A 483 18.11 0.72 18.91
N ALA A 484 19.32 1.27 18.96
CA ALA A 484 19.82 1.90 20.19
C ALA A 484 19.13 3.26 20.36
N ALA A 485 18.54 3.52 21.53
CA ALA A 485 17.98 4.82 21.85
C ALA A 485 19.01 5.95 21.55
N PRO A 486 18.59 7.08 20.96
CA PRO A 486 19.50 8.15 20.58
C PRO A 486 20.33 8.62 21.78
N THR A 487 21.65 8.69 21.59
CA THR A 487 22.56 9.21 22.61
C THR A 487 22.43 10.72 22.69
N GLU A 488 22.04 11.25 23.85
CA GLU A 488 22.03 12.69 24.09
C GLU A 488 23.36 13.35 23.65
N PRO A 489 23.33 14.48 22.93
CA PRO A 489 24.54 15.21 22.60
C PRO A 489 25.22 15.67 23.88
N ALA A 490 26.52 15.37 23.99
CA ALA A 490 27.32 15.82 25.13
C ALA A 490 27.23 17.34 25.26
N PRO A 491 26.90 17.89 26.45
CA PRO A 491 26.76 19.34 26.61
C PRO A 491 28.11 20.02 26.36
N ASP A 492 28.07 21.09 25.57
CA ASP A 492 29.22 21.96 25.33
C ASP A 492 29.80 22.49 26.65
N PRO A 493 31.13 22.69 26.74
CA PRO A 493 31.78 23.16 27.96
C PRO A 493 31.38 24.61 28.26
N VAL A 494 30.61 24.80 29.33
CA VAL A 494 30.14 26.11 29.81
C VAL A 494 31.28 26.92 30.44
N ASP A 495 31.43 28.18 30.00
CA ASP A 495 32.32 29.21 30.54
C ASP A 495 31.80 29.73 31.91
N PRO A 496 32.59 29.68 33.01
CA PRO A 496 32.09 30.03 34.33
C PRO A 496 32.19 31.54 34.57
N THR A 497 31.06 32.25 34.47
CA THR A 497 30.87 33.51 35.22
C THR A 497 29.56 33.48 36.00
N PRO A 498 29.56 33.79 37.32
CA PRO A 498 28.39 33.64 38.15
C PRO A 498 27.57 34.94 38.21
N ILE A 499 26.29 34.86 37.87
CA ILE A 499 25.28 35.81 38.33
C ILE A 499 24.27 35.03 39.17
N ASP A 500 24.08 35.48 40.41
CA ASP A 500 23.23 34.90 41.43
C ASP A 500 21.76 35.34 41.21
N PRO A 501 20.77 34.44 41.11
CA PRO A 501 19.37 34.81 41.19
C PRO A 501 18.78 34.62 42.60
N THR A 502 17.87 35.53 42.94
CA THR A 502 17.07 35.56 44.17
C THR A 502 16.10 34.37 44.30
N PRO A 503 15.62 34.02 45.52
CA PRO A 503 14.84 32.82 45.75
C PRO A 503 13.36 33.00 45.34
N VAL A 504 12.83 32.01 44.62
CA VAL A 504 11.39 31.84 44.34
C VAL A 504 10.93 30.56 45.06
N ASP A 505 9.71 30.60 45.60
CA ASP A 505 9.03 29.53 46.33
C ASP A 505 8.91 28.22 45.52
N PRO A 506 8.74 27.04 46.18
CA PRO A 506 8.81 25.75 45.51
C PRO A 506 7.61 25.49 44.57
N ILE A 507 7.92 25.18 43.31
CA ILE A 507 7.00 24.66 42.29
C ILE A 507 6.59 23.23 42.69
N PRO A 508 5.33 22.80 42.47
CA PRO A 508 4.88 21.43 42.72
C PRO A 508 5.61 20.43 41.80
N ASP A 509 5.66 19.18 42.25
CA ASP A 509 6.27 18.02 41.57
C ASP A 509 5.78 17.85 40.11
N PRO A 510 6.66 17.90 39.08
CA PRO A 510 6.30 17.81 37.66
C PRO A 510 5.97 16.39 37.15
N ALA A 511 5.81 15.41 38.04
CA ALA A 511 5.54 14.01 37.64
C ALA A 511 4.04 13.66 37.47
N SER A 512 3.13 14.64 37.42
CA SER A 512 1.67 14.38 37.33
C SER A 512 0.97 15.05 36.15
N ASP A 513 1.72 15.68 35.24
CA ASP A 513 1.17 16.34 34.05
C ASP A 513 2.11 16.09 32.86
N PRO A 514 1.84 15.08 32.02
CA PRO A 514 2.67 14.77 30.85
C PRO A 514 2.68 15.88 29.79
N PHE A 515 1.81 16.89 29.90
CA PHE A 515 1.65 18.02 28.98
C PHE A 515 2.04 19.38 29.60
N GLY A 516 2.52 19.40 30.84
CA GLY A 516 3.04 20.61 31.47
C GLY A 516 4.40 21.03 30.88
N PRO A 517 4.84 22.29 31.07
CA PRO A 517 6.17 22.74 30.64
C PRO A 517 7.29 21.83 31.19
N GLY A 518 8.02 21.16 30.30
CA GLY A 518 9.06 20.17 30.60
C GLY A 518 8.59 18.70 30.65
N GLY A 519 7.33 18.41 30.28
CA GLY A 519 6.76 17.06 30.20
C GLY A 519 7.33 16.20 29.07
N LEU A 520 6.96 14.91 29.05
CA LEU A 520 7.47 13.92 28.09
C LEU A 520 7.11 14.29 26.64
N TYR A 521 5.94 14.88 26.42
CA TYR A 521 5.44 15.30 25.11
C TYR A 521 6.29 16.44 24.49
N GLU A 522 6.71 17.40 25.31
CA GLU A 522 7.60 18.48 24.87
C GLU A 522 9.00 17.95 24.49
N GLN A 523 9.46 16.88 25.12
CA GLN A 523 10.76 16.27 24.84
C GLN A 523 10.76 15.35 23.61
N LEU A 524 9.62 14.74 23.29
CA LEU A 524 9.42 13.99 22.04
C LEU A 524 9.24 14.92 20.84
N MET A 525 8.59 16.08 21.02
CA MET A 525 8.30 17.04 19.94
C MET A 525 9.39 18.13 19.73
N LEU A 526 10.30 18.38 20.69
CA LEU A 526 11.30 19.48 20.61
C LEU A 526 12.77 19.03 20.43
N SER A 527 13.08 18.04 19.59
CA SER A 527 14.47 17.85 19.15
C SER A 527 14.91 18.92 18.12
N GLY A 528 14.74 20.21 18.43
CA GLY A 528 15.04 21.33 17.53
C GLY A 528 14.69 22.74 18.06
N GLY A 529 14.96 23.05 19.32
CA GLY A 529 14.53 24.30 19.96
C GLY A 529 14.99 25.61 19.29
N ALA A 530 14.03 26.44 18.85
CA ALA A 530 13.95 27.89 19.11
C ALA A 530 12.75 28.54 18.39
N LYS A 531 11.54 28.50 18.95
CA LYS A 531 10.45 29.41 18.50
C LYS A 531 9.30 29.64 19.47
N TRP A 532 9.53 29.61 20.79
CA TRP A 532 8.47 29.93 21.76
C TRP A 532 8.91 30.96 22.81
N GLU A 533 9.37 32.13 22.34
CA GLU A 533 9.25 33.37 23.11
C GLU A 533 8.50 34.38 22.25
N THR A 534 7.19 34.52 22.52
CA THR A 534 6.32 35.71 22.35
C THR A 534 4.96 35.38 21.73
N LEU A 535 4.08 34.77 22.51
CA LEU A 535 2.63 35.00 22.37
C LEU A 535 2.06 35.25 23.77
N ASP A 536 1.93 36.54 24.08
CA ASP A 536 1.23 37.06 25.26
C ASP A 536 -0.26 37.12 24.88
N LEU A 537 -1.03 36.09 25.23
CA LEU A 537 -2.48 36.11 25.13
C LEU A 537 -3.09 36.56 26.48
N PRO A 538 -4.08 37.46 26.47
CA PRO A 538 -4.51 38.17 27.67
C PRO A 538 -5.38 37.31 28.59
N ASP A 539 -5.10 37.40 29.90
CA ASP A 539 -5.88 36.78 30.96
C ASP A 539 -7.35 37.23 30.94
N GLU A 540 -8.26 36.25 30.89
CA GLU A 540 -9.67 36.43 31.24
C GLU A 540 -9.80 36.54 32.77
N ASP A 541 -9.91 37.77 33.27
CA ASP A 541 -10.90 38.17 34.28
C ASP A 541 -10.54 39.55 34.83
N ASP A 542 -11.19 40.60 34.33
CA ASP A 542 -11.51 41.76 35.17
C ASP A 542 -12.68 42.61 34.60
N VAL A 543 -13.83 42.44 35.27
CA VAL A 543 -14.82 43.46 35.67
C VAL A 543 -15.69 44.18 34.61
N LEU A 544 -16.98 43.82 34.66
CA LEU A 544 -18.22 44.63 34.67
C LEU A 544 -18.26 46.03 34.00
N ASP A 545 -19.35 46.19 33.22
CA ASP A 545 -20.23 47.38 33.13
C ASP A 545 -19.66 48.64 32.45
N ASP A 546 -20.15 48.97 31.25
CA ASP A 546 -21.17 50.01 31.07
C ASP A 546 -21.45 50.25 29.56
N SER A 547 -22.72 50.19 29.17
CA SER A 547 -23.38 51.01 28.13
C SER A 547 -22.80 51.15 26.70
N VAL A 548 -23.60 50.87 25.67
CA VAL A 548 -24.31 51.86 24.81
C VAL A 548 -24.81 51.21 23.50
N GLU A 549 -26.12 51.37 23.32
CA GLU A 549 -26.98 51.47 22.12
C GLU A 549 -26.47 51.17 20.70
N VAL A 550 -27.26 50.33 20.02
CA VAL A 550 -27.98 50.57 18.74
C VAL A 550 -27.30 51.50 17.71
N LEU A 551 -26.71 50.92 16.67
CA LEU A 551 -27.27 50.86 15.30
C LEU A 551 -26.34 50.06 14.38
#